data_AF-A0AAW4XR87-F1
#
_entry.id   AF-A0AAW4XR87-F1
#
_cell.length_a   1.000
_cell.length_b   1.000
_cell.length_c   1.000
_cell.angle_alpha   90.00
_cell.angle_beta   90.00
_cell.angle_gamma   90.00
#
_symmetry.space_group_name_H-M   'P 1'
#
loop_
_entity.id
_entity.type
_entity.pdbx_description
1 polymer ?
#
loop_
_entity_poly.entity_id
_entity_poly.type
_entity_poly.pdbx_seq_one_letter_code
_entity_poly.pdbx_strand_id
1 'polypeptide(L)'
;MPAPRSTPIWKKALPVAALVLALVACLAGFRIWKQQLEDAPVDALYRDYLAYVAARVPAADLHLRRYYQRYGRDTVAARHFKPICRSVTAMADQQALDLGASEWHTLAGSCRTRMGNDEMHLLP
;
A
#
# COMPACT_ATOMS: atom_id res chain seq x y z
N MET A 1 34.67 -36.40 46.32
CA MET A 1 33.48 -36.14 45.46
C MET A 1 33.61 -34.71 44.93
N PRO A 2 33.69 -34.46 43.60
CA PRO A 2 33.78 -33.10 43.10
C PRO A 2 32.41 -32.39 43.21
N ALA A 3 32.42 -31.17 43.74
CA ALA A 3 31.22 -30.36 43.92
C ALA A 3 30.60 -29.94 42.57
N PRO A 4 29.26 -29.89 42.46
CA PRO A 4 28.60 -29.46 41.22
C PRO A 4 28.88 -27.97 40.98
N ARG A 5 29.58 -27.66 39.90
CA ARG A 5 29.69 -26.28 39.40
C ARG A 5 28.29 -25.83 38.97
N SER A 6 27.61 -25.07 39.82
CA SER A 6 26.39 -24.36 39.45
C SER A 6 26.76 -23.30 38.42
N THR A 7 26.46 -23.54 37.15
CA THR A 7 26.55 -22.49 36.14
C THR A 7 25.54 -21.40 36.52
N PRO A 8 25.96 -20.14 36.74
CA PRO A 8 25.06 -19.10 37.20
C PRO A 8 23.95 -18.89 36.16
N ILE A 9 22.71 -18.93 36.61
CA ILE A 9 21.47 -18.87 35.80
C ILE A 9 21.49 -17.66 34.84
N TRP A 10 22.13 -16.57 35.25
CA TRP A 10 22.34 -15.36 34.46
C TRP A 10 23.08 -15.59 33.13
N LYS A 11 24.02 -16.54 33.06
CA LYS A 11 24.72 -16.89 31.81
C LYS A 11 23.81 -17.57 30.78
N LYS A 12 22.69 -18.17 31.22
CA LYS A 12 21.68 -18.77 30.32
C LYS A 12 20.55 -17.79 29.98
N ALA A 13 20.27 -16.82 30.86
CA ALA A 13 19.25 -15.80 30.62
C ALA A 13 19.70 -14.71 29.64
N LEU A 14 20.99 -14.35 29.64
CA LEU A 14 21.56 -13.33 28.75
C LEU A 14 21.35 -13.61 27.25
N PRO A 15 21.62 -14.82 26.71
CA PRO A 15 21.39 -15.10 25.29
C PRO A 15 19.90 -15.13 24.93
N VAL A 16 19.03 -15.55 25.86
CA VAL A 16 17.57 -15.54 25.64
C VAL A 16 17.06 -14.11 25.56
N ALA A 17 17.49 -13.23 26.47
CA ALA A 17 17.14 -11.81 26.44
C ALA A 17 17.64 -11.12 25.16
N ALA A 18 18.86 -11.42 24.72
CA ALA A 18 19.42 -10.92 23.46
C ALA A 18 18.62 -11.40 22.24
N LEU A 19 18.21 -12.68 22.24
CA LEU A 19 17.41 -13.26 21.16
C LEU A 19 16.00 -12.67 21.10
N VAL A 20 15.37 -12.42 22.26
CA VAL A 20 14.07 -11.74 22.33
C VAL A 20 14.19 -10.30 21.84
N LEU A 21 15.22 -9.55 22.25
CA LEU A 21 15.48 -8.19 21.75
C LEU A 21 15.69 -8.16 20.23
N ALA A 22 16.47 -9.11 19.70
CA ALA A 22 16.69 -9.24 18.26
C ALA A 22 15.38 -9.53 17.51
N LEU A 23 14.54 -10.43 18.04
CA LEU A 23 13.22 -10.71 17.46
C LEU A 23 12.31 -9.48 17.47
N VAL A 24 12.25 -8.74 18.59
CA VAL A 24 11.46 -7.51 18.70
C VAL A 24 11.96 -6.46 17.71
N ALA A 25 13.28 -6.29 17.58
CA ALA A 25 13.88 -5.37 16.61
C ALA A 25 13.56 -5.77 15.16
N CYS A 26 13.64 -7.05 14.82
CA CYS A 26 13.27 -7.56 13.50
C CYS A 26 11.79 -7.31 13.19
N LEU A 27 10.89 -7.59 14.14
CA LEU A 27 9.45 -7.34 13.97
C LEU A 27 9.14 -5.86 13.82
N ALA A 28 9.77 -4.99 14.62
CA ALA A 28 9.61 -3.55 14.52
C ALA A 28 10.12 -3.02 13.17
N GLY A 29 11.31 -3.45 12.75
CA GLY A 29 11.89 -3.10 11.45
C GLY A 29 11.00 -3.56 10.29
N PHE A 30 10.50 -4.80 10.35
CA PHE A 30 9.58 -5.32 9.33
C PHE A 30 8.26 -4.53 9.27
N ARG A 31 7.70 -4.12 10.41
CA ARG A 31 6.50 -3.29 10.43
C ARG A 31 6.73 -1.91 9.82
N ILE A 32 7.84 -1.25 10.18
CA ILE A 32 8.21 0.06 9.63
C ILE A 32 8.43 -0.05 8.13
N TRP A 33 9.14 -1.09 7.68
CA TRP A 33 9.37 -1.37 6.27
C TRP A 33 8.06 -1.59 5.49
N LYS A 34 7.16 -2.41 6.04
CA LYS A 34 5.84 -2.64 5.42
C LYS A 34 5.01 -1.37 5.33
N GLN A 35 5.03 -0.55 6.38
CA GLN A 35 4.32 0.73 6.40
C GLN A 35 4.87 1.71 5.35
N GLN A 36 6.20 1.74 5.17
CA GLN A 36 6.84 2.52 4.12
C GLN A 36 6.39 2.10 2.71
N LEU A 37 6.29 0.79 2.44
CA LEU A 37 5.78 0.26 1.18
C LEU A 37 4.30 0.62 0.95
N GLU A 38 3.48 0.53 1.98
CA GLU A 38 2.05 0.86 1.89
C GLU A 38 1.80 2.37 1.68
N ASP A 39 2.68 3.21 2.21
CA ASP A 39 2.67 4.66 2.02
C ASP A 39 3.43 5.11 0.76
N ALA A 40 4.06 4.20 0.02
CA ALA A 40 4.72 4.54 -1.22
C ALA A 40 3.73 5.12 -2.24
N PRO A 41 4.20 6.02 -3.13
CA PRO A 41 3.38 6.48 -4.26
C PRO A 41 3.04 5.29 -5.16
N VAL A 42 1.85 5.31 -5.74
CA VAL A 42 1.44 4.33 -6.75
C VAL A 42 2.29 4.52 -8.02
N ASP A 43 2.55 3.41 -8.72
CA ASP A 43 3.23 3.38 -10.02
C ASP A 43 2.71 4.44 -11.00
N ALA A 44 3.63 4.97 -11.83
CA ALA A 44 3.37 6.03 -12.80
C ALA A 44 2.17 5.72 -13.71
N LEU A 45 2.03 4.47 -14.16
CA LEU A 45 0.95 4.04 -15.06
C LEU A 45 -0.44 4.23 -14.43
N TYR A 46 -0.60 3.95 -13.14
CA TYR A 46 -1.87 4.20 -12.45
C TYR A 46 -2.10 5.69 -12.15
N ARG A 47 -1.04 6.46 -11.92
CA ARG A 47 -1.15 7.91 -11.78
C ARG A 47 -1.65 8.54 -13.07
N ASP A 48 -1.12 8.10 -14.21
CA ASP A 48 -1.51 8.59 -15.53
C ASP A 48 -2.96 8.23 -15.84
N TYR A 49 -3.40 7.02 -15.46
CA TYR A 49 -4.81 6.63 -15.53
C TYR A 49 -5.71 7.59 -14.73
N LEU A 50 -5.37 7.85 -13.47
CA LEU A 50 -6.16 8.75 -12.61
C LEU A 50 -6.17 10.18 -13.17
N ALA A 51 -5.04 10.66 -13.70
CA ALA A 51 -4.95 11.96 -14.35
C ALA A 51 -5.79 12.02 -15.63
N TYR A 52 -5.78 10.96 -16.45
CA TYR A 52 -6.59 10.85 -17.66
C TYR A 52 -8.08 10.98 -17.36
N VAL A 53 -8.56 10.29 -16.32
CA VAL A 53 -9.96 10.36 -15.89
C VAL A 53 -10.27 11.73 -15.29
N ALA A 54 -9.42 12.25 -14.40
CA ALA A 54 -9.61 13.56 -13.77
C ALA A 54 -9.69 14.70 -14.78
N ALA A 55 -8.90 14.65 -15.85
CA ALA A 55 -8.91 15.65 -16.91
C ALA A 55 -10.24 15.70 -17.69
N ARG A 56 -11.04 14.62 -17.67
CA ARG A 56 -12.29 14.50 -18.44
C ARG A 56 -13.54 14.48 -17.56
N VAL A 57 -13.40 14.13 -16.28
CA VAL A 57 -14.49 13.90 -15.34
C VAL A 57 -14.30 14.83 -14.14
N PRO A 58 -15.01 15.98 -14.09
CA PRO A 58 -14.84 16.98 -13.02
C PRO A 58 -15.07 16.40 -11.61
N ALA A 59 -15.97 15.43 -11.48
CA ALA A 59 -16.23 14.75 -10.22
C ALA A 59 -15.02 13.95 -9.72
N ALA A 60 -14.27 13.33 -10.64
CA ALA A 60 -13.06 12.57 -10.32
C ALA A 60 -11.91 13.51 -9.91
N ASP A 61 -11.71 14.63 -10.60
CA ASP A 61 -10.73 15.66 -10.21
C ASP A 61 -11.03 16.18 -8.80
N LEU A 62 -12.28 16.53 -8.51
CA LEU A 62 -12.68 17.00 -7.18
C LEU A 62 -12.46 15.93 -6.11
N HIS A 63 -12.75 14.66 -6.41
CA HIS A 63 -12.53 13.55 -5.49
C HIS A 63 -11.04 13.38 -5.15
N LEU A 64 -10.17 13.39 -6.17
CA LEU A 64 -8.72 13.27 -6.00
C LEU A 64 -8.13 14.47 -5.25
N ARG A 65 -8.53 15.71 -5.58
CA ARG A 65 -8.07 16.90 -4.86
C ARG A 65 -8.43 16.87 -3.38
N ARG A 66 -9.65 16.44 -3.03
CA ARG A 66 -10.05 16.27 -1.62
C ARG A 66 -9.19 15.23 -0.91
N TYR A 67 -8.85 14.13 -1.60
CA TYR A 67 -7.94 13.13 -1.07
C TYR A 67 -6.55 13.75 -0.83
N TYR A 68 -5.97 14.43 -1.83
CA TYR A 68 -4.66 15.07 -1.73
C TYR A 68 -4.58 16.08 -0.59
N GLN A 69 -5.60 16.94 -0.46
CA GLN A 69 -5.70 17.91 0.63
C GLN A 69 -5.83 17.23 2.00
N ARG A 70 -6.63 16.16 2.11
CA ARG A 70 -6.84 15.45 3.38
C ARG A 70 -5.58 14.79 3.91
N TYR A 71 -4.77 14.21 3.01
CA TYR A 71 -3.57 13.46 3.39
C TYR A 71 -2.27 14.25 3.23
N GLY A 72 -2.33 15.49 2.71
CA GLY A 72 -1.15 16.33 2.47
C GLY A 72 -0.18 15.71 1.48
N ARG A 73 -0.67 15.07 0.41
CA ARG A 73 0.16 14.38 -0.60
C ARG A 73 -0.31 14.72 -2.00
N ASP A 74 0.61 14.70 -2.96
CA ASP A 74 0.30 15.00 -4.37
C ASP A 74 -0.07 13.75 -5.19
N THR A 75 0.07 12.57 -4.59
CA THR A 75 -0.23 11.28 -5.22
C THR A 75 -1.02 10.38 -4.29
N VAL A 76 -1.75 9.42 -4.87
CA VAL A 76 -2.44 8.39 -4.10
C VAL A 76 -1.40 7.44 -3.50
N ALA A 77 -1.60 7.05 -2.24
CA ALA A 77 -0.79 6.03 -1.58
C ALA A 77 -1.22 4.63 -2.04
N ALA A 78 -0.28 3.68 -2.16
CA ALA A 78 -0.57 2.30 -2.55
C ALA A 78 -1.71 1.67 -1.74
N ARG A 79 -1.71 1.84 -0.40
CA ARG A 79 -2.79 1.35 0.48
C ARG A 79 -4.19 1.90 0.17
N HIS A 80 -4.27 3.10 -0.40
CA HIS A 80 -5.52 3.77 -0.73
C HIS A 80 -5.85 3.67 -2.22
N PHE A 81 -4.98 3.04 -3.02
CA PHE A 81 -5.11 3.02 -4.46
C PHE A 81 -6.41 2.33 -4.90
N LYS A 82 -6.63 1.10 -4.46
CA LYS A 82 -7.82 0.31 -4.84
C LYS A 82 -9.15 1.03 -4.59
N PRO A 83 -9.45 1.56 -3.39
CA PRO A 83 -10.71 2.28 -3.19
C PRO A 83 -10.81 3.55 -4.05
N ILE A 84 -9.70 4.28 -4.24
CA ILE A 84 -9.67 5.47 -5.09
C ILE A 84 -9.90 5.11 -6.56
N CYS A 85 -9.18 4.11 -7.09
CA CYS A 85 -9.32 3.69 -8.48
C CYS A 85 -10.75 3.27 -8.79
N ARG A 86 -11.37 2.46 -7.92
CA ARG A 86 -12.78 2.06 -8.08
C ARG A 86 -13.72 3.25 -8.09
N SER A 87 -13.54 4.21 -7.18
CA SER A 87 -14.40 5.39 -7.11
C SER A 87 -14.27 6.28 -8.35
N VAL A 88 -13.03 6.53 -8.81
CA VAL A 88 -12.73 7.34 -9.99
C VAL A 88 -13.26 6.67 -11.26
N THR A 89 -13.08 5.36 -11.38
CA THR A 89 -13.63 4.57 -12.51
C THR A 89 -15.16 4.62 -12.52
N ALA A 90 -15.80 4.48 -11.35
CA ALA A 90 -17.26 4.57 -11.26
C ALA A 90 -17.79 5.97 -11.64
N MET A 91 -17.07 7.04 -11.28
CA MET A 91 -17.44 8.40 -11.70
C MET A 91 -17.28 8.58 -13.22
N ALA A 92 -16.27 7.98 -13.83
CA ALA A 92 -16.10 7.97 -15.28
C ALA A 92 -17.25 7.24 -15.97
N ASP A 93 -17.62 6.05 -15.46
CA ASP A 93 -18.73 5.27 -16.00
C ASP A 93 -20.07 6.03 -15.88
N GLN A 94 -20.28 6.75 -14.77
CA GLN A 94 -21.48 7.60 -14.56
C GLN A 94 -21.56 8.77 -15.54
N GLN A 95 -20.43 9.31 -15.99
CA GLN A 95 -20.37 10.39 -16.98
C GLN A 95 -20.26 9.87 -18.42
N ALA A 96 -20.50 8.58 -18.64
CA ALA A 96 -20.44 7.92 -19.94
C ALA A 96 -19.08 8.10 -20.65
N LEU A 97 -17.99 8.22 -19.88
CA LEU A 97 -16.65 8.21 -20.46
C LEU A 97 -16.34 6.78 -20.91
N ASP A 98 -16.15 6.59 -22.22
CA ASP A 98 -15.82 5.27 -22.76
C ASP A 98 -14.35 4.90 -22.48
N LEU A 99 -14.14 4.32 -21.30
CA LEU A 99 -12.86 3.76 -20.91
C LEU A 99 -12.56 2.43 -21.64
N GLY A 100 -13.57 1.75 -22.18
CA GLY A 100 -13.42 0.47 -22.88
C GLY A 100 -12.78 0.63 -24.26
N ALA A 101 -13.01 1.75 -24.93
CA ALA A 101 -12.37 2.11 -26.19
C ALA A 101 -11.00 2.80 -26.02
N SER A 102 -10.57 3.07 -24.79
CA SER A 102 -9.31 3.78 -24.51
C SER A 102 -8.12 2.83 -24.28
N GLU A 103 -6.90 3.37 -24.32
CA GLU A 103 -5.68 2.66 -23.92
C GLU A 103 -5.73 2.14 -22.47
N TRP A 104 -6.63 2.71 -21.65
CA TRP A 104 -6.82 2.39 -20.24
C TRP A 104 -7.84 1.26 -19.99
N HIS A 105 -8.34 0.58 -21.02
CA HIS A 105 -9.41 -0.43 -20.89
C HIS A 105 -9.07 -1.58 -19.92
N THR A 106 -7.82 -2.06 -19.91
CA THR A 106 -7.35 -3.11 -19.00
C THR A 106 -7.36 -2.65 -17.54
N LEU A 107 -6.90 -1.42 -17.28
CA LEU A 107 -6.85 -0.79 -15.97
C LEU A 107 -8.24 -0.42 -15.44
N ALA A 108 -9.09 0.11 -16.31
CA ALA A 108 -10.49 0.33 -15.98
C ALA A 108 -11.19 -1.00 -15.65
N GLY A 109 -10.86 -2.06 -16.40
CA GLY A 109 -11.30 -3.43 -16.11
C GLY A 109 -10.89 -3.89 -14.71
N SER A 110 -9.60 -3.79 -14.37
CA SER A 110 -9.09 -4.21 -13.06
C SER A 110 -9.66 -3.38 -11.91
N CYS A 111 -9.84 -2.07 -12.09
CA CYS A 111 -10.43 -1.20 -11.06
C CYS A 111 -11.94 -1.39 -10.87
N ARG A 112 -12.66 -1.96 -11.85
CA ARG A 112 -14.06 -2.36 -11.72
C ARG A 112 -14.20 -3.70 -10.99
N THR A 113 -13.34 -4.67 -11.29
CA THR A 113 -13.32 -5.95 -10.59
C THR A 113 -12.73 -5.81 -9.19
N ARG A 114 -12.98 -6.79 -8.30
CA ARG A 114 -12.29 -6.83 -7.00
C ARG A 114 -10.81 -7.12 -7.24
N MET A 115 -9.95 -6.09 -7.35
CA MET A 115 -8.49 -6.28 -7.27
C MET A 115 -8.18 -7.04 -5.97
N GLY A 116 -7.52 -8.19 -6.02
CA GLY A 116 -7.08 -8.89 -4.81
C GLY A 116 -6.06 -8.03 -4.05
N ASN A 117 -5.94 -8.18 -2.73
CA ASN A 117 -4.81 -7.54 -2.02
C ASN A 117 -3.45 -8.06 -2.51
N ASP A 118 -3.41 -9.26 -3.08
CA ASP A 118 -2.20 -9.87 -3.66
C ASP A 118 -1.74 -9.22 -4.98
N GLU A 119 -2.65 -8.65 -5.78
CA GLU A 119 -2.27 -7.96 -7.03
C GLU A 119 -1.59 -6.60 -6.78
N MET A 120 -1.78 -6.00 -5.60
CA MET A 120 -1.14 -4.72 -5.24
C MET A 120 0.34 -4.86 -4.84
N HIS A 121 0.81 -6.07 -4.57
CA HIS A 121 2.21 -6.36 -4.22
C HIS A 121 3.00 -6.99 -5.38
N LEU A 122 2.36 -7.21 -6.53
CA LEU A 122 2.93 -7.87 -7.72
C LEU A 122 3.28 -6.91 -8.86
N LEU A 123 3.19 -5.61 -8.62
CA LEU A 123 3.74 -4.62 -9.55
C LEU A 123 5.19 -4.34 -9.13
N PRO A 124 6.14 -4.42 -10.07
CA PRO A 124 7.58 -4.47 -9.81
C PRO A 124 8.12 -3.26 -9.03
#